data_AF-A0A436V1X8-F1
#
_entry.id   AF-A0A436V1X8-F1
#
_cell.length_a   1.000
_cell.length_b   1.000
_cell.length_c   1.000
_cell.angle_alpha   90.00
_cell.angle_beta   90.00
_cell.angle_gamma   90.00
#
_symmetry.space_group_name_H-M   'P 1'
#
loop_
_entity.id
_entity.type
_entity.pdbx_description
1 polymer ?
#
loop_
_entity_poly.entity_id
_entity_poly.type
_entity_poly.pdbx_seq_one_letter_code
_entity_poly.pdbx_strand_id
1 'polypeptide(L)'
;IQLARRSAASQKQTAALTRTMAEAGTATAADVAKAMGQAASTEADVPTLEASYAEAVHRLSVLTGRPPAALNDRLKRGAPIPAPRLPVPAGIPADILLARPDVRLAERQYAQYTARIGQAEAARYPSVSLTGNIDTSALRLGDLG
;
A
#
# COMPACT_ATOMS: atom_id res chain seq x y z
N ILE A 1 -21.13 -0.51 -0.57
CA ILE A 1 -22.01 0.60 -0.12
C ILE A 1 -23.34 0.65 -0.87
N GLN A 2 -23.37 0.85 -2.20
CA GLN A 2 -24.65 0.95 -2.95
C GLN A 2 -25.58 -0.25 -2.77
N LEU A 3 -25.03 -1.48 -2.81
CA LEU A 3 -25.80 -2.68 -2.56
C LEU A 3 -26.40 -2.69 -1.14
N ALA A 4 -25.59 -2.42 -0.12
CA ALA A 4 -26.04 -2.34 1.28
C ALA A 4 -27.15 -1.30 1.47
N ARG A 5 -27.02 -0.10 0.89
CA ARG A 5 -28.07 0.92 0.91
C ARG A 5 -29.36 0.47 0.23
N ARG A 6 -29.26 -0.20 -0.93
CA ARG A 6 -30.43 -0.75 -1.65
C ARG A 6 -31.11 -1.86 -0.84
N SER A 7 -30.33 -2.75 -0.24
CA SER A 7 -30.85 -3.81 0.64
C SER A 7 -31.54 -3.25 1.88
N ALA A 8 -30.92 -2.27 2.56
CA ALA A 8 -31.53 -1.60 3.71
C ALA A 8 -32.85 -0.90 3.33
N ALA A 9 -32.89 -0.19 2.19
CA ALA A 9 -34.11 0.45 1.70
C ALA A 9 -35.23 -0.56 1.40
N SER A 10 -34.88 -1.68 0.76
CA SER A 10 -35.84 -2.77 0.48
C SER A 10 -36.36 -3.40 1.77
N GLN A 11 -35.51 -3.66 2.74
CA GLN A 11 -35.90 -4.26 4.03
C GLN A 11 -36.76 -3.29 4.87
N LYS A 12 -36.49 -1.97 4.81
CA LYS A 12 -37.37 -0.96 5.43
C LYS A 12 -38.76 -0.97 4.83
N GLN A 13 -38.88 -1.09 3.50
CA GLN A 13 -40.18 -1.22 2.83
C GLN A 13 -40.91 -2.49 3.25
N THR A 14 -40.19 -3.62 3.34
CA THR A 14 -40.76 -4.88 3.85
C THR A 14 -41.26 -4.70 5.28
N ALA A 15 -40.47 -4.13 6.18
CA ALA A 15 -40.88 -3.90 7.57
C ALA A 15 -42.12 -3.00 7.69
N ALA A 16 -42.22 -1.95 6.85
CA ALA A 16 -43.40 -1.10 6.78
C ALA A 16 -44.64 -1.87 6.32
N LEU A 17 -44.51 -2.72 5.30
CA LEU A 17 -45.59 -3.59 4.83
C LEU A 17 -46.01 -4.59 5.92
N THR A 18 -45.06 -5.27 6.58
CA THR A 18 -45.36 -6.22 7.66
C THR A 18 -46.08 -5.53 8.82
N ARG A 19 -45.72 -4.28 9.12
CA ARG A 19 -46.42 -3.46 10.11
C ARG A 19 -47.88 -3.19 9.71
N THR A 20 -48.13 -2.77 8.47
CA THR A 20 -49.51 -2.57 7.99
C THR A 20 -50.34 -3.85 7.99
N MET A 21 -49.71 -5.00 7.68
CA MET A 21 -50.36 -6.31 7.77
C MET A 21 -50.69 -6.69 9.22
N ALA A 22 -49.82 -6.37 10.17
CA ALA A 22 -50.07 -6.61 11.59
C ALA A 22 -51.21 -5.72 12.13
N GLU A 23 -51.25 -4.45 11.72
CA GLU A 23 -52.36 -3.52 12.03
C GLU A 23 -53.69 -4.00 11.43
N ALA A 24 -53.64 -4.66 10.27
CA ALA A 24 -54.78 -5.32 9.64
C ALA A 24 -55.09 -6.74 10.19
N GLY A 25 -54.33 -7.23 11.18
CA GLY A 25 -54.53 -8.53 11.84
C GLY A 25 -54.03 -9.75 11.07
N THR A 26 -53.29 -9.56 9.97
CA THR A 26 -52.78 -10.64 9.09
C THR A 26 -51.32 -11.04 9.36
N ALA A 27 -50.60 -10.29 10.20
CA ALA A 27 -49.23 -10.61 10.62
C ALA A 27 -49.06 -10.45 12.14
N THR A 28 -48.01 -11.06 12.70
CA THR A 28 -47.77 -11.03 14.16
C THR A 28 -46.81 -9.91 14.56
N ALA A 29 -46.86 -9.48 15.82
CA ALA A 29 -45.90 -8.52 16.37
C ALA A 29 -44.45 -9.03 16.30
N ALA A 30 -44.24 -10.36 16.39
CA ALA A 30 -42.94 -10.98 16.25
C ALA A 30 -42.36 -10.82 14.82
N ASP A 31 -43.20 -10.92 13.79
CA ASP A 31 -42.78 -10.73 12.40
C ASP A 31 -42.35 -9.28 12.15
N VAL A 32 -43.09 -8.32 12.72
CA VAL A 32 -42.73 -6.89 12.63
C VAL A 32 -41.40 -6.63 13.33
N ALA A 33 -41.20 -7.15 14.54
CA ALA A 33 -39.95 -6.99 15.29
C ALA A 33 -38.76 -7.61 14.54
N LYS A 34 -38.94 -8.79 13.94
CA LYS A 34 -37.92 -9.45 13.12
C LYS A 34 -37.55 -8.62 11.88
N ALA A 35 -38.55 -8.14 11.14
CA ALA A 35 -38.33 -7.33 9.94
C ALA A 35 -37.64 -6.00 10.26
N MET A 36 -38.04 -5.33 11.34
CA MET A 36 -37.37 -4.12 11.83
C MET A 36 -35.93 -4.40 12.28
N GLY A 37 -35.69 -5.50 12.99
CA GLY A 37 -34.35 -5.92 13.41
C GLY A 37 -33.41 -6.18 12.23
N GLN A 38 -33.87 -6.87 11.19
CA GLN A 38 -33.08 -7.07 9.96
C GLN A 38 -32.76 -5.76 9.25
N ALA A 39 -33.76 -4.87 9.09
CA ALA A 39 -33.56 -3.58 8.46
C ALA A 39 -32.54 -2.72 9.23
N ALA A 40 -32.64 -2.67 10.56
CA ALA A 40 -31.71 -1.94 11.41
C ALA A 40 -30.29 -2.53 11.37
N SER A 41 -30.16 -3.86 11.36
CA SER A 41 -28.87 -4.53 11.24
C SER A 41 -28.19 -4.19 9.91
N THR A 42 -28.92 -4.26 8.79
CA THR A 42 -28.36 -3.94 7.47
C THR A 42 -28.02 -2.45 7.34
N GLU A 43 -28.78 -1.57 7.99
CA GLU A 43 -28.48 -0.14 8.04
C GLU A 43 -27.22 0.16 8.87
N ALA A 44 -26.97 -0.60 9.94
CA ALA A 44 -25.76 -0.48 10.75
C ALA A 44 -24.47 -0.87 9.99
N ASP A 45 -24.57 -1.70 8.94
CA ASP A 45 -23.42 -2.04 8.09
C ASP A 45 -23.00 -0.89 7.16
N VAL A 46 -23.92 0.01 6.81
CA VAL A 46 -23.66 1.14 5.90
C VAL A 46 -22.53 2.06 6.40
N PRO A 47 -22.56 2.60 7.64
CA PRO A 47 -21.49 3.47 8.13
C PRO A 47 -20.14 2.77 8.21
N THR A 48 -20.10 1.48 8.54
CA THR A 48 -18.86 0.68 8.55
C THR A 48 -18.25 0.59 7.14
N LEU A 49 -19.09 0.40 6.12
CA LEU A 49 -18.64 0.41 4.72
C LEU A 49 -18.19 1.80 4.25
N GLU A 50 -18.79 2.87 4.76
CA GLU A 50 -18.37 4.25 4.46
C GLU A 50 -17.02 4.59 5.10
N ALA A 51 -16.80 4.17 6.34
CA ALA A 51 -15.53 4.33 7.04
C ALA A 51 -14.39 3.60 6.33
N SER A 52 -14.59 2.32 5.97
CA SER A 52 -13.59 1.54 5.23
C SER A 52 -13.30 2.13 3.84
N TYR A 53 -14.31 2.71 3.17
CA TYR A 53 -14.10 3.45 1.93
C TYR A 53 -13.23 4.70 2.15
N ALA A 54 -13.52 5.52 3.16
CA ALA A 54 -12.72 6.70 3.48
C ALA A 54 -11.27 6.33 3.81
N GLU A 55 -11.06 5.26 4.59
CA GLU A 55 -9.72 4.74 4.90
C GLU A 55 -8.96 4.31 3.64
N ALA A 56 -9.61 3.58 2.73
CA ALA A 56 -9.01 3.17 1.47
C ALA A 56 -8.62 4.37 0.59
N VAL A 57 -9.46 5.40 0.52
CA VAL A 57 -9.16 6.63 -0.22
C VAL A 57 -8.00 7.40 0.39
N HIS A 58 -7.95 7.50 1.73
CA HIS A 58 -6.83 8.13 2.43
C HIS A 58 -5.52 7.38 2.16
N ARG A 59 -5.54 6.04 2.25
CA ARG A 59 -4.39 5.19 1.94
C ARG A 59 -3.90 5.39 0.52
N LEU A 60 -4.80 5.43 -0.47
CA LEU A 60 -4.43 5.71 -1.87
C LEU A 60 -3.84 7.10 -2.04
N SER A 61 -4.36 8.10 -1.33
CA SER A 61 -3.82 9.46 -1.39
C SER A 61 -2.38 9.50 -0.86
N VAL A 62 -2.12 8.84 0.27
CA VAL A 62 -0.76 8.73 0.84
C VAL A 62 0.18 7.98 -0.10
N LEU A 63 -0.25 6.83 -0.66
CA LEU A 63 0.55 6.06 -1.62
C LEU A 63 0.87 6.82 -2.91
N THR A 64 0.06 7.83 -3.25
CA THR A 64 0.30 8.72 -4.40
C THR A 64 0.99 10.03 -4.02
N GLY A 65 1.44 10.17 -2.77
CA GLY A 65 2.15 11.35 -2.27
C GLY A 65 1.28 12.60 -2.09
N ARG A 66 -0.03 12.42 -1.92
CA ARG A 66 -1.03 13.50 -1.78
C ARG A 66 -1.61 13.54 -0.36
N PRO A 67 -2.16 14.69 0.09
CA PRO A 67 -2.84 14.74 1.38
C PRO A 67 -4.06 13.80 1.40
N PRO A 68 -4.44 13.25 2.56
CA PRO A 68 -5.35 12.11 2.67
C PRO A 68 -6.72 12.32 1.98
N ALA A 69 -7.24 13.54 1.95
CA ALA A 69 -8.53 13.86 1.33
C ALA A 69 -8.45 14.24 -0.16
N ALA A 70 -7.26 14.32 -0.76
CA ALA A 70 -7.07 14.86 -2.12
C ALA A 70 -7.76 14.06 -3.22
N LEU A 71 -7.98 12.76 -3.01
CA LEU A 71 -8.59 11.88 -4.01
C LEU A 71 -10.10 11.68 -3.82
N ASN A 72 -10.71 12.26 -2.78
CA ASN A 72 -12.14 12.07 -2.48
C ASN A 72 -13.03 12.45 -3.68
N ASP A 73 -12.85 13.63 -4.27
CA ASP A 73 -13.70 14.08 -5.39
C ASP A 73 -13.52 13.23 -6.65
N ARG A 74 -12.32 12.68 -6.85
CA ARG A 74 -12.03 11.82 -8.00
C ARG A 74 -12.64 10.43 -7.84
N LEU A 75 -12.65 9.90 -6.63
CA LEU A 75 -13.10 8.54 -6.30
C LEU A 75 -14.58 8.46 -5.88
N LYS A 76 -15.25 9.60 -5.65
CA LYS A 76 -16.72 9.66 -5.39
C LYS A 76 -17.55 9.05 -6.52
N ARG A 77 -17.08 9.10 -7.77
CA ARG A 77 -17.76 8.51 -8.91
C ARG A 77 -17.60 6.99 -8.88
N GLY A 78 -18.70 6.28 -8.64
CA GLY A 78 -18.72 4.82 -8.71
C GLY A 78 -18.32 4.34 -10.11
N ALA A 79 -17.37 3.42 -10.17
CA ALA A 79 -16.94 2.75 -11.38
C ALA A 79 -17.03 1.22 -11.18
N PRO A 80 -17.27 0.45 -12.25
CA PRO A 80 -17.19 -1.01 -12.15
C PRO A 80 -15.77 -1.45 -11.78
N ILE A 81 -15.67 -2.59 -11.09
CA ILE A 81 -14.39 -3.20 -10.75
C ILE A 81 -13.67 -3.59 -12.05
N PRO A 82 -12.43 -3.14 -12.30
CA PRO A 82 -11.69 -3.51 -13.50
C PRO A 82 -11.45 -5.01 -13.57
N ALA A 83 -11.74 -5.62 -14.72
CA ALA A 83 -11.40 -7.01 -14.98
C ALA A 83 -9.97 -7.11 -15.57
N PRO A 84 -9.12 -8.03 -15.10
CA PRO A 84 -7.80 -8.24 -15.68
C PRO A 84 -7.92 -8.80 -17.10
N ARG A 85 -7.02 -8.39 -17.99
CA ARG A 85 -6.88 -8.98 -19.33
C ARG A 85 -6.12 -10.30 -19.20
N LEU A 86 -6.82 -11.42 -19.44
CA LEU A 86 -6.22 -12.75 -19.58
C LEU A 86 -5.83 -12.97 -21.06
N PRO A 87 -4.77 -13.75 -21.37
CA PRO A 87 -4.06 -14.68 -20.48
C PRO A 87 -2.85 -14.03 -19.78
N VAL A 88 -2.73 -14.26 -18.47
CA VAL A 88 -1.48 -14.01 -17.75
C VAL A 88 -0.47 -15.06 -18.22
N PRO A 89 0.74 -14.69 -18.66
CA PRO A 89 1.74 -15.65 -19.11
C PRO A 89 2.00 -16.70 -18.01
N ALA A 90 1.66 -17.95 -18.29
CA ALA A 90 1.88 -19.08 -17.39
C ALA A 90 3.32 -19.56 -17.53
N GLY A 91 4.25 -18.80 -16.95
CA GLY A 91 5.65 -19.18 -16.89
C GLY A 91 6.40 -18.14 -16.06
N ILE A 92 7.16 -18.59 -15.07
CA ILE A 92 8.13 -17.76 -14.36
C ILE A 92 9.47 -18.02 -15.05
N PRO A 93 9.84 -17.28 -16.11
CA PRO A 93 11.19 -17.38 -16.65
C PRO A 93 12.20 -17.06 -15.55
N ALA A 94 13.29 -17.84 -15.48
CA ALA A 94 14.35 -17.65 -14.50
C ALA A 94 14.95 -16.24 -14.54
N ASP A 95 14.88 -15.57 -15.70
CA ASP A 95 15.27 -14.18 -15.90
C ASP A 95 14.55 -13.18 -14.98
N ILE A 96 13.38 -13.53 -14.42
CA ILE A 96 12.69 -12.70 -13.41
C ILE A 96 13.54 -12.52 -12.15
N LEU A 97 14.39 -13.49 -11.80
CA LEU A 97 15.29 -13.36 -10.65
C LEU A 97 16.28 -12.21 -10.83
N LEU A 98 16.67 -11.89 -12.07
CA LEU A 98 17.54 -10.74 -12.38
C LEU A 98 16.79 -9.41 -12.31
N ALA A 99 15.48 -9.42 -12.56
CA ALA A 99 14.63 -8.23 -12.45
C ALA A 99 14.26 -7.90 -11.00
N ARG A 100 14.48 -8.82 -10.05
CA ARG A 100 14.12 -8.69 -8.65
C ARG A 100 15.11 -7.79 -7.87
N PRO A 101 14.70 -6.57 -7.45
CA PRO A 101 15.59 -5.64 -6.76
C PRO A 101 16.00 -6.13 -5.36
N ASP A 102 15.15 -6.92 -4.70
CA ASP A 102 15.42 -7.56 -3.41
C ASP A 102 16.55 -8.60 -3.52
N VAL A 103 16.55 -9.43 -4.57
CA VAL A 103 17.63 -10.40 -4.84
C VAL A 103 18.94 -9.67 -5.16
N ARG A 104 18.89 -8.63 -6.00
CA ARG A 104 20.06 -7.80 -6.32
C ARG A 104 20.64 -7.12 -5.08
N LEU A 105 19.81 -6.67 -4.15
CA LEU A 105 20.27 -6.11 -2.88
C LEU A 105 21.04 -7.15 -2.06
N ALA A 106 20.48 -8.36 -1.93
CA ALA A 106 21.13 -9.45 -1.19
C ALA A 106 22.48 -9.84 -1.81
N GLU A 107 22.58 -9.92 -3.14
CA GLU A 107 23.84 -10.18 -3.84
C GLU A 107 24.89 -9.10 -3.54
N ARG A 108 24.50 -7.82 -3.57
CA ARG A 108 25.42 -6.70 -3.26
C ARG A 108 25.85 -6.70 -1.80
N GLN A 109 24.97 -7.07 -0.88
CA GLN A 109 25.32 -7.24 0.53
C GLN A 109 26.33 -8.37 0.71
N TYR A 110 26.13 -9.52 0.05
CA TYR A 110 27.09 -10.62 0.07
C TYR A 110 28.47 -10.18 -0.44
N ALA A 111 28.52 -9.51 -1.59
CA ALA A 111 29.77 -9.00 -2.16
C ALA A 111 30.50 -8.03 -1.21
N GLN A 112 29.76 -7.19 -0.48
CA GLN A 112 30.33 -6.30 0.54
C GLN A 112 31.00 -7.10 1.68
N TYR A 113 30.36 -8.16 2.18
CA TYR A 113 30.94 -8.99 3.24
C TYR A 113 32.18 -9.75 2.75
N THR A 114 32.16 -10.25 1.52
CA THR A 114 33.33 -10.89 0.91
C THR A 114 34.49 -9.91 0.76
N ALA A 115 34.23 -8.66 0.33
CA ALA A 115 35.27 -7.63 0.25
C ALA A 115 35.85 -7.28 1.63
N ARG A 116 35.03 -7.26 2.69
CA ARG A 116 35.49 -7.05 4.07
C ARG A 116 36.40 -8.18 4.56
N ILE A 117 36.11 -9.42 4.19
CA ILE A 117 36.99 -10.56 4.49
C ILE A 117 38.35 -10.36 3.82
N GLY A 118 38.37 -9.99 2.53
CA GLY A 118 39.61 -9.70 1.81
C GLY A 118 40.41 -8.54 2.41
N GLN A 119 39.73 -7.48 2.87
CA GLN A 119 40.39 -6.38 3.60
C GLN A 119 41.00 -6.85 4.93
N ALA A 120 40.28 -7.66 5.69
CA ALA A 120 40.77 -8.22 6.96
C ALA A 120 41.95 -9.18 6.75
N GLU A 121 41.97 -9.90 5.63
CA GLU A 121 43.11 -10.73 5.23
C GLU A 121 44.31 -9.87 4.81
N ALA A 122 44.09 -8.83 4.00
CA ALA A 122 45.13 -7.87 3.61
C ALA A 122 45.78 -7.17 4.82
N ALA A 123 45.02 -6.92 5.88
CA ALA A 123 45.52 -6.35 7.14
C ALA A 123 46.52 -7.25 7.89
N ARG A 124 46.66 -8.54 7.51
CA ARG A 124 47.71 -9.42 8.04
C ARG A 124 49.08 -9.18 7.40
N TYR A 125 49.12 -8.52 6.26
CA TYR A 125 50.35 -8.21 5.53
C TYR A 125 50.85 -6.81 5.90
N PRO A 126 52.18 -6.57 5.82
CA PRO A 126 52.73 -5.23 6.05
C PRO A 126 52.21 -4.24 5.02
N SER A 127 51.79 -3.07 5.48
CA SER A 127 51.37 -1.98 4.61
C SER A 127 52.59 -1.25 4.03
N VAL A 128 52.60 -1.05 2.71
CA VAL A 128 53.60 -0.23 2.03
C VAL A 128 52.92 1.05 1.59
N SER A 129 53.44 2.20 2.03
CA SER A 129 53.00 3.51 1.57
C SER A 129 54.22 4.31 1.13
N LEU A 130 54.12 4.94 -0.04
CA LEU A 130 55.16 5.81 -0.57
C LEU A 130 54.68 7.25 -0.43
N THR A 131 55.36 8.02 0.41
CA THR A 131 55.11 9.46 0.58
C THR A 131 56.28 10.23 -0.03
N GLY A 132 55.98 11.39 -0.62
CA GLY A 132 56.99 12.29 -1.19
C GLY A 132 56.54 13.72 -1.09
N ASN A 133 57.45 14.62 -0.71
CA ASN A 133 57.25 16.06 -0.74
C ASN A 133 58.32 16.70 -1.63
N ILE A 134 57.95 17.69 -2.44
CA ILE A 134 58.86 18.45 -3.30
C ILE A 134 58.84 19.90 -2.80
N ASP A 135 59.84 20.28 -2.00
CA ASP A 135 60.04 21.66 -1.55
C ASP A 135 61.22 22.29 -2.30
N THR A 136 61.04 23.50 -2.82
CA THR A 136 62.11 24.32 -3.39
C THR A 136 62.36 25.52 -2.49
N SER A 137 63.38 25.41 -1.62
CA SER A 137 63.83 26.54 -0.80
C SER A 137 65.03 27.23 -1.46
N ALA A 138 64.81 28.41 -2.06
CA ALA A 138 65.89 29.29 -2.49
C ALA A 138 66.47 30.00 -1.26
N LEU A 139 67.63 29.53 -0.77
CA LEU A 139 68.33 30.11 0.39
C LEU A 139 69.40 31.15 0.02
N ARG A 140 69.47 31.61 -1.24
CA ARG A 140 70.43 32.64 -1.66
C ARG A 140 69.83 33.62 -2.65
N LEU A 141 70.01 34.90 -2.36
CA LEU A 141 69.53 36.08 -3.10
C LEU A 141 70.21 36.29 -4.48
N GLY A 142 70.78 35.25 -5.09
CA GLY A 142 71.53 35.31 -6.35
C GLY A 142 70.90 34.58 -7.53
N ASP A 143 69.72 33.97 -7.34
CA ASP A 143 69.03 33.17 -8.35
C ASP A 143 67.89 33.93 -9.06
N LEU A 144 67.86 35.26 -8.91
CA LEU A 144 67.04 36.16 -9.71
C LEU A 144 67.97 36.92 -10.66
N GLY A 145 68.26 36.33 -11.81
CA GLY A 145 68.99 36.90 -12.93
C GLY A 145 68.66 36.17 -14.21
#